data_AF-U5ECM6-F1
#
_entry.id   AF-U5ECM6-F1
#
_cell.length_a   1.000
_cell.length_b   1.000
_cell.length_c   1.000
_cell.angle_alpha   90.00
_cell.angle_beta   90.00
_cell.angle_gamma   90.00
#
_symmetry.space_group_name_H-M   'P 1'
#
loop_
_entity.id
_entity.type
_entity.pdbx_description
1 polymer ?
#
loop_
_entity_poly.entity_id
_entity_poly.type
_entity_poly.pdbx_seq_one_letter_code
_entity_poly.pdbx_strand_id
1 'polypeptide(L)'
;MNNSEQVQRDEEFDYFAKSFKGSKHEVVVTLRTLKKSPYPEARIIPFIEALLDDRSPCVTGIPYRYGETRWLAAGALRRVYDALGIRESIVLHDVPVTLSSDQLGDLARESGTCGEWTDLGAEDLYLRLRDTGKLPVSDLVLEWANVDD
;
A
#
# COMPACT_ATOMS: atom_id res chain seq x y z
N MET A 1 -27.08 9.90 16.15
CA MET A 1 -26.90 9.79 14.69
C MET A 1 -28.22 10.14 14.02
N ASN A 2 -28.25 11.24 13.29
CA ASN A 2 -29.42 11.62 12.51
C ASN A 2 -29.43 10.86 11.17
N ASN A 3 -30.58 10.83 10.50
CA ASN A 3 -30.75 10.08 9.24
C ASN A 3 -29.78 10.54 8.13
N SER A 4 -29.43 11.84 8.09
CA SER A 4 -28.50 12.41 7.11
C SER A 4 -27.04 11.96 7.30
N GLU A 5 -26.56 11.81 8.54
CA GLU A 5 -25.20 11.33 8.84
C GLU A 5 -25.04 9.84 8.49
N GLN A 6 -26.11 9.06 8.58
CA GLN A 6 -26.09 7.66 8.18
C GLN A 6 -26.03 7.53 6.66
N VAL A 7 -26.88 8.27 5.94
CA VAL A 7 -26.89 8.28 4.47
C VAL A 7 -25.53 8.71 3.91
N GLN A 8 -24.93 9.78 4.44
CA GLN A 8 -23.61 10.23 3.99
C GLN A 8 -22.53 9.15 4.19
N ARG A 9 -22.53 8.46 5.34
CA ARG A 9 -21.58 7.35 5.56
C ARG A 9 -21.80 6.21 4.60
N ASP A 10 -23.04 5.84 4.31
CA ASP A 10 -23.32 4.76 3.37
C ASP A 10 -22.88 5.12 1.94
N GLU A 11 -23.05 6.38 1.52
CA GLU A 11 -22.54 6.89 0.24
C GLU A 11 -20.99 6.88 0.19
N GLU A 12 -20.32 7.30 1.26
CA GLU A 12 -18.85 7.26 1.36
C GLU A 12 -18.33 5.81 1.32
N PHE A 13 -18.99 4.89 2.03
CA PHE A 13 -18.68 3.46 1.98
C PHE A 13 -18.85 2.90 0.56
N ASP A 14 -19.98 3.19 -0.10
CA ASP A 14 -20.25 2.71 -1.46
C ASP A 14 -19.22 3.23 -2.47
N TYR A 15 -18.76 4.48 -2.30
CA TYR A 15 -17.66 5.03 -3.09
C TYR A 15 -16.37 4.21 -2.93
N PHE A 16 -15.95 3.94 -1.69
CA PHE A 16 -14.75 3.13 -1.44
C PHE A 16 -14.91 1.67 -1.91
N ALA A 17 -16.05 1.04 -1.61
CA ALA A 17 -16.32 -0.33 -2.03
C ALA A 17 -16.30 -0.48 -3.56
N LYS A 18 -16.76 0.55 -4.29
CA LYS A 18 -16.66 0.61 -5.74
C LYS A 18 -15.22 0.79 -6.21
N SER A 19 -14.43 1.66 -5.58
CA SER A 19 -13.05 1.90 -6.00
C SER A 19 -12.14 0.69 -5.77
N PHE A 20 -12.40 -0.11 -4.74
CA PHE A 20 -11.71 -1.40 -4.53
C PHE A 20 -11.99 -2.45 -5.61
N LYS A 21 -13.10 -2.31 -6.35
CA LYS A 21 -13.44 -3.16 -7.50
C LYS A 21 -13.01 -2.55 -8.84
N GLY A 22 -12.37 -1.39 -8.80
CA GLY A 22 -11.95 -0.65 -9.97
C GLY A 22 -10.63 -1.15 -10.55
N SER A 23 -10.00 -0.29 -11.35
CA SER A 23 -8.66 -0.48 -11.87
C SER A 23 -7.60 -0.49 -10.75
N LYS A 24 -6.43 -1.08 -11.02
CA LYS A 24 -5.29 -1.05 -10.09
C LYS A 24 -4.94 0.36 -9.63
N HIS A 25 -5.02 1.33 -10.54
CA HIS A 25 -4.77 2.73 -10.22
C HIS A 25 -5.78 3.27 -9.20
N GLU A 26 -7.07 2.99 -9.38
CA GLU A 26 -8.12 3.41 -8.44
C GLU A 26 -7.94 2.76 -7.06
N VAL A 27 -7.57 1.48 -7.02
CA VAL A 27 -7.25 0.77 -5.76
C VAL A 27 -6.08 1.45 -5.05
N VAL A 28 -4.97 1.73 -5.76
CA VAL A 28 -3.79 2.37 -5.18
C VAL A 28 -4.10 3.79 -4.68
N VAL A 29 -4.85 4.58 -5.44
CA VAL A 29 -5.30 5.91 -5.02
C VAL A 29 -6.17 5.81 -3.76
N THR A 30 -7.10 4.85 -3.73
CA THR A 30 -7.97 4.59 -2.57
C THR A 30 -7.17 4.27 -1.32
N LEU A 31 -6.23 3.32 -1.41
CA LEU A 31 -5.39 2.95 -0.27
C LEU A 31 -4.53 4.12 0.23
N ARG A 32 -3.99 4.94 -0.68
CA ARG A 32 -3.25 6.16 -0.30
C ARG A 32 -4.15 7.18 0.41
N THR A 33 -5.39 7.33 -0.05
CA THR A 33 -6.39 8.19 0.61
C THR A 33 -6.68 7.69 2.02
N LEU A 34 -6.98 6.41 2.19
CA LEU A 34 -7.26 5.81 3.51
C LEU A 34 -6.06 5.88 4.45
N LYS A 35 -4.84 5.72 3.94
CA LYS A 35 -3.62 5.87 4.74
C LYS A 35 -3.44 7.31 5.27
N LYS A 36 -3.80 8.32 4.46
CA LYS A 36 -3.69 9.74 4.83
C LYS A 36 -4.85 10.20 5.71
N SER A 37 -6.07 9.80 5.37
CA SER A 37 -7.33 10.18 6.01
C SER A 37 -8.14 8.90 6.21
N PRO A 38 -7.95 8.18 7.33
CA PRO A 38 -8.61 6.91 7.56
C PRO A 38 -10.11 7.09 7.69
N TYR A 39 -10.84 6.12 7.13
CA TYR A 39 -12.30 6.05 7.21
C TYR A 39 -12.67 5.07 8.33
N PRO A 40 -13.19 5.54 9.49
CA PRO A 40 -13.45 4.70 10.66
C PRO A 40 -14.73 3.87 10.48
N GLU A 41 -14.73 2.96 9.50
CA GLU A 41 -15.85 2.08 9.16
C GLU A 41 -15.34 0.64 8.99
N ALA A 42 -15.80 -0.27 9.85
CA ALA A 42 -15.33 -1.64 9.88
C ALA A 42 -15.66 -2.41 8.59
N ARG A 43 -16.73 -2.04 7.88
CA ARG A 43 -17.11 -2.69 6.60
C ARG A 43 -16.02 -2.59 5.52
N ILE A 44 -15.07 -1.66 5.63
CA ILE A 44 -14.00 -1.52 4.65
C ILE A 44 -12.85 -2.51 4.83
N ILE A 45 -12.69 -3.04 6.05
CA ILE A 45 -11.57 -3.91 6.43
C ILE A 45 -11.39 -5.10 5.47
N PRO A 46 -12.45 -5.88 5.12
CA PRO A 46 -12.29 -7.04 4.25
C PRO A 46 -11.77 -6.70 2.84
N PHE A 47 -12.05 -5.48 2.33
CA PHE A 47 -11.55 -5.04 1.04
C PHE A 47 -10.04 -4.76 1.07
N ILE A 48 -9.55 -4.23 2.20
CA ILE A 48 -8.12 -3.93 2.38
C ILE A 48 -7.36 -5.22 2.69
N GLU A 49 -7.91 -6.09 3.53
CA GLU A 49 -7.32 -7.39 3.89
C GLU A 49 -7.12 -8.29 2.66
N ALA A 50 -8.08 -8.29 1.72
CA ALA A 50 -7.96 -9.02 0.46
C ALA A 50 -6.76 -8.59 -0.41
N LEU A 51 -6.17 -7.43 -0.14
CA LEU A 51 -5.01 -6.89 -0.86
C LEU A 51 -3.67 -7.15 -0.15
N LEU A 52 -3.67 -7.77 1.05
CA LEU A 52 -2.45 -8.09 1.79
C LEU A 52 -1.58 -9.16 1.10
N ASP A 53 -2.15 -9.89 0.14
CA ASP A 53 -1.43 -10.84 -0.71
C ASP A 53 -1.14 -10.30 -2.12
N ASP A 54 -1.59 -9.07 -2.47
CA ASP A 54 -1.36 -8.50 -3.79
C ASP A 54 0.08 -7.97 -3.93
N ARG A 55 0.87 -8.70 -4.71
CA ARG A 55 2.28 -8.40 -5.03
C ARG A 55 2.45 -7.52 -6.27
N SER A 56 1.37 -6.95 -6.82
CA SER A 56 1.47 -6.03 -7.96
C SER A 56 2.33 -4.81 -7.58
N PRO A 57 3.24 -4.36 -8.47
CA PRO A 57 4.01 -3.15 -8.23
C PRO A 57 3.08 -1.93 -8.24
N CYS A 58 3.37 -0.95 -7.39
CA CYS A 58 2.65 0.32 -7.37
C CYS A 58 3.47 1.44 -6.75
N VAL A 59 3.02 2.68 -6.96
CA VAL A 59 3.48 3.85 -6.21
C VAL A 59 2.90 3.83 -4.80
N THR A 60 3.75 3.67 -3.79
CA THR A 60 3.39 3.57 -2.37
C THR A 60 3.38 4.91 -1.63
N GLY A 61 3.96 5.97 -2.20
CA GLY A 61 4.04 7.28 -1.55
C GLY A 61 4.50 8.42 -2.46
N ILE A 62 4.38 9.65 -1.93
CA ILE A 62 4.96 10.88 -2.49
C ILE A 62 5.93 11.49 -1.46
N PRO A 63 7.18 11.87 -1.82
CA PRO A 63 7.82 11.74 -3.14
C PRO A 63 7.79 10.30 -3.67
N TYR A 64 7.80 10.12 -4.99
CA TYR A 64 7.52 8.82 -5.62
C TYR A 64 8.37 7.69 -5.01
N ARG A 65 7.69 6.75 -4.35
CA ARG A 65 8.26 5.48 -3.88
C ARG A 65 7.52 4.33 -4.53
N TYR A 66 8.24 3.29 -4.90
CA TYR A 66 7.73 2.09 -5.56
C TYR A 66 7.83 0.90 -4.61
N GLY A 67 6.78 0.08 -4.58
CA GLY A 67 6.65 -1.09 -3.72
C GLY A 67 5.54 -2.01 -4.24
N GLU A 68 5.06 -2.92 -3.41
CA GLU A 68 3.93 -3.79 -3.74
C GLU A 68 2.61 -3.24 -3.16
N THR A 69 1.47 -3.55 -3.81
CA THR A 69 0.12 -3.19 -3.31
C THR A 69 -0.07 -3.61 -1.84
N ARG A 70 0.39 -4.81 -1.46
CA ARG A 70 0.30 -5.29 -0.08
C ARG A 70 0.97 -4.39 0.96
N TRP A 71 2.09 -3.74 0.61
CA TRP A 71 2.75 -2.79 1.51
C TRP A 71 1.85 -1.58 1.79
N LEU A 72 1.21 -1.09 0.74
CA LEU A 72 0.29 0.04 0.83
C LEU A 72 -1.01 -0.35 1.54
N ALA A 73 -1.53 -1.55 1.29
CA ALA A 73 -2.70 -2.12 1.96
C ALA A 73 -2.48 -2.27 3.46
N ALA A 74 -1.36 -2.85 3.89
CA ALA A 74 -1.01 -2.95 5.32
C ALA A 74 -0.94 -1.58 5.98
N GLY A 75 -0.33 -0.60 5.31
CA GLY A 75 -0.28 0.78 5.79
C GLY A 75 -1.66 1.44 5.91
N ALA A 76 -2.57 1.20 4.96
CA ALA A 76 -3.94 1.71 5.02
C ALA A 76 -4.76 1.03 6.12
N LEU A 77 -4.64 -0.30 6.22
CA LEU A 77 -5.32 -1.12 7.22
C LEU A 77 -4.92 -0.69 8.64
N ARG A 78 -3.62 -0.44 8.87
CA ARG A 78 -3.12 0.09 10.15
C ARG A 78 -3.84 1.37 10.54
N ARG A 79 -4.00 2.30 9.60
CA ARG A 79 -4.64 3.60 9.85
C ARG A 79 -6.14 3.46 10.09
N VAL A 80 -6.81 2.51 9.43
CA VAL A 80 -8.21 2.16 9.69
C VAL A 80 -8.37 1.51 11.06
N TYR A 81 -7.50 0.56 11.42
CA TYR A 81 -7.48 -0.05 12.74
C TYR A 81 -7.26 1.00 13.84
N ASP A 82 -6.33 1.94 13.67
CA ASP A 82 -6.11 3.04 14.61
C ASP A 82 -7.38 3.88 14.79
N ALA A 83 -8.05 4.23 13.69
CA ALA A 83 -9.28 5.04 13.72
C ALA A 83 -10.48 4.32 14.35
N LEU A 84 -10.48 2.97 14.33
CA LEU A 84 -11.49 2.12 14.96
C LEU A 84 -11.09 1.65 16.38
N GLY A 85 -9.89 1.97 16.86
CA GLY A 85 -9.37 1.51 18.15
C GLY A 85 -8.96 0.03 18.20
N ILE A 86 -8.70 -0.60 17.04
CA ILE A 86 -8.29 -2.00 16.94
C ILE A 86 -6.77 -2.10 17.20
N ARG A 87 -6.38 -2.90 18.20
CA ARG A 87 -4.98 -3.04 18.67
C ARG A 87 -4.23 -4.26 18.11
N GLU A 88 -4.74 -4.85 17.04
CA GLU A 88 -4.09 -5.99 16.38
C GLU A 88 -2.90 -5.52 15.54
N SER A 89 -1.77 -6.23 15.60
CA SER A 89 -0.61 -5.94 14.75
C SER A 89 -0.80 -6.50 13.35
N ILE A 90 -0.28 -5.80 12.34
CA ILE A 90 -0.26 -6.27 10.96
C ILE A 90 1.16 -6.69 10.62
N VAL A 91 1.34 -7.95 10.21
CA VAL A 91 2.64 -8.51 9.85
C VAL A 91 2.58 -9.01 8.42
N LEU A 92 3.50 -8.52 7.58
CA LEU A 92 3.76 -9.09 6.27
C LEU A 92 5.20 -9.58 6.21
N HIS A 93 5.39 -10.83 5.81
CA HIS A 93 6.72 -11.43 5.69
C HIS A 93 7.32 -11.24 4.31
N ASP A 94 8.64 -11.14 4.26
CA ASP A 94 9.44 -11.11 3.02
C ASP A 94 8.91 -10.10 2.00
N VAL A 95 8.67 -8.86 2.46
CA VAL A 95 8.17 -7.79 1.58
C VAL A 95 9.31 -6.94 1.06
N PRO A 96 9.40 -6.69 -0.26
CA PRO A 96 10.39 -5.76 -0.77
C PRO A 96 10.19 -4.38 -0.17
N VAL A 97 11.28 -3.80 0.33
CA VAL A 97 11.29 -2.44 0.87
C VAL A 97 10.94 -1.45 -0.24
N THR A 98 10.18 -0.41 0.10
CA THR A 98 9.83 0.63 -0.88
C THR A 98 11.05 1.48 -1.25
N LEU A 99 11.25 1.76 -2.55
CA LEU A 99 12.43 2.47 -3.05
C LEU A 99 12.04 3.67 -3.92
N SER A 100 12.85 4.71 -3.96
CA SER A 100 12.72 5.79 -4.95
C SER A 100 13.21 5.33 -6.35
N SER A 101 12.91 6.12 -7.39
CA SER A 101 13.47 5.88 -8.72
C SER A 101 15.00 5.83 -8.71
N ASP A 102 15.65 6.73 -7.98
CA ASP A 102 17.11 6.79 -7.88
C ASP A 102 17.67 5.52 -7.24
N GLN A 103 17.06 5.07 -6.14
CA GLN A 103 17.46 3.83 -5.46
C GLN A 103 17.29 2.59 -6.35
N LEU A 104 16.24 2.54 -7.18
CA LEU A 104 16.06 1.47 -8.16
C LEU A 104 17.16 1.52 -9.24
N GLY A 105 17.49 2.71 -9.74
CA GLY A 105 18.56 2.91 -10.71
C GLY A 105 19.94 2.50 -10.18
N ASP A 106 20.23 2.83 -8.92
CA ASP A 106 21.47 2.44 -8.26
C ASP A 106 21.56 0.93 -8.08
N LEU A 107 20.50 0.27 -7.60
CA LEU A 107 20.46 -1.20 -7.47
C LEU A 107 20.64 -1.91 -8.82
N ALA A 108 20.05 -1.39 -9.89
CA ALA A 108 20.22 -1.94 -11.23
C ALA A 108 21.69 -1.83 -11.69
N ARG A 109 22.33 -0.68 -11.45
CA ARG A 109 23.73 -0.48 -11.79
C ARG A 109 24.65 -1.42 -11.00
N GLU A 110 24.42 -1.55 -9.69
CA GLU A 110 25.16 -2.45 -8.80
C GLU A 110 24.98 -3.93 -9.17
N SER A 111 23.83 -4.28 -9.74
CA SER A 111 23.53 -5.64 -10.21
C SER A 111 24.22 -5.99 -11.54
N GLY A 112 24.97 -5.06 -12.15
CA GLY A 112 25.72 -5.27 -13.39
C GLY A 112 24.85 -5.24 -14.66
N THR A 113 23.62 -4.74 -14.58
CA THR A 113 22.63 -4.82 -15.68
C THR A 113 22.57 -3.56 -16.52
N CYS A 114 23.71 -2.90 -16.70
CA CYS A 114 23.84 -1.51 -17.12
C CYS A 114 23.49 -1.20 -18.61
N GLY A 115 22.82 -2.10 -19.33
CA GLY A 115 22.49 -1.89 -20.75
C GLY A 115 21.10 -2.33 -21.19
N GLU A 116 20.54 -3.40 -20.63
CA GLU A 116 19.21 -3.89 -21.05
C GLU A 116 18.06 -3.21 -20.32
N TRP A 117 18.32 -2.60 -19.15
CA TRP A 117 17.26 -2.11 -18.25
C TRP A 117 17.19 -0.58 -18.17
N THR A 118 18.04 0.12 -18.92
CA THR A 118 18.16 1.59 -18.87
C THR A 118 16.92 2.31 -19.41
N ASP A 119 16.15 1.64 -20.28
CA ASP A 119 14.95 2.22 -20.91
C ASP A 119 13.66 1.85 -20.17
N LEU A 120 13.75 1.06 -19.08
CA LEU A 120 12.58 0.65 -18.31
C LEU A 120 12.03 1.82 -17.48
N GLY A 121 10.70 1.92 -17.43
CA GLY A 121 10.02 2.75 -16.44
C GLY A 121 10.27 2.22 -15.03
N ALA A 122 10.07 3.06 -14.01
CA ALA A 122 10.38 2.69 -12.63
C ALA A 122 9.60 1.47 -12.10
N GLU A 123 8.33 1.29 -12.50
CA GLU A 123 7.54 0.10 -12.14
C GLU A 123 8.07 -1.18 -12.81
N ASP A 124 8.48 -1.10 -14.08
CA ASP A 124 9.07 -2.23 -14.80
C ASP A 124 10.46 -2.59 -14.26
N LEU A 125 11.26 -1.58 -13.93
CA LEU A 125 12.56 -1.76 -13.29
C LEU A 125 12.40 -2.41 -11.90
N TYR A 126 11.41 -1.96 -11.12
CA TYR A 126 11.06 -2.57 -9.84
C TYR A 126 10.69 -4.05 -10.01
N LEU A 127 9.80 -4.37 -10.96
CA LEU A 127 9.41 -5.75 -11.27
C LEU A 127 10.63 -6.60 -11.60
N ARG A 128 11.51 -6.10 -12.46
CA ARG A 128 12.69 -6.83 -12.90
C ARG A 128 13.67 -7.10 -11.76
N LEU A 129 13.91 -6.10 -10.91
CA LEU A 129 14.75 -6.25 -9.72
C LEU A 129 14.13 -7.25 -8.72
N ARG A 130 12.80 -7.25 -8.57
CA ARG A 130 12.10 -8.21 -7.71
C ARG A 130 12.27 -9.63 -8.23
N ASP A 131 11.97 -9.84 -9.51
CA ASP A 131 11.97 -11.16 -10.14
C ASP A 131 13.37 -11.78 -10.22
N THR A 132 14.42 -10.94 -10.15
CA THR A 132 15.83 -11.37 -10.08
C THR A 132 16.39 -11.45 -8.65
N GLY A 133 15.55 -11.23 -7.63
CA GLY A 133 15.94 -11.31 -6.22
C GLY A 133 16.92 -10.22 -5.78
N LYS A 134 16.90 -9.07 -6.46
CA LYS A 134 17.80 -7.93 -6.21
C LYS A 134 17.18 -6.84 -5.35
N LEU A 135 15.87 -6.87 -5.13
CA LEU A 135 15.24 -5.97 -4.17
C LEU A 135 15.58 -6.38 -2.73
N PRO A 136 15.92 -5.43 -1.85
CA PRO A 136 15.99 -5.70 -0.42
C PRO A 136 14.61 -6.09 0.10
N VAL A 137 14.55 -7.15 0.90
CA VAL A 137 13.32 -7.65 1.53
C VAL A 137 13.43 -7.56 3.05
N SER A 138 12.30 -7.29 3.70
CA SER A 138 12.19 -7.29 5.15
C SER A 138 10.77 -7.65 5.58
N ASP A 139 10.63 -8.17 6.79
CA ASP A 139 9.32 -8.25 7.42
C ASP A 139 8.81 -6.84 7.75
N LEU A 140 7.58 -6.55 7.34
CA LEU A 140 6.86 -5.34 7.69
C LEU A 140 5.96 -5.63 8.89
N VAL A 141 6.28 -5.03 10.04
CA VAL A 141 5.48 -5.11 11.26
C VAL A 141 4.90 -3.72 11.56
N LEU A 142 3.58 -3.61 11.58
CA LEU A 142 2.85 -2.39 11.92
C LEU A 142 2.03 -2.60 13.19
N GLU A 143 2.64 -2.20 14.30
CA GLU A 143 2.01 -2.23 15.62
C GLU A 143 1.13 -1.00 15.83
N TRP A 144 0.22 -1.09 16.80
CA TRP A 144 -0.52 0.06 17.28
C TRP A 144 0.45 1.07 17.89
N ALA A 145 0.27 2.36 17.60
CA ALA A 145 1.00 3.39 18.32
C ALA A 145 0.48 3.43 19.76
N ASN A 146 1.35 3.31 20.76
CA ASN A 146 1.01 3.64 22.15
C ASN A 146 0.53 5.09 22.18
N VAL A 147 -0.79 5.28 22.16
CA VAL A 147 -1.39 6.54 22.57
C VAL A 147 -1.53 6.42 24.07
N ASP A 148 -0.49 6.84 24.80
CA ASP A 148 -0.68 7.23 26.20
C ASP A 148 -1.64 8.43 26.17
N ASP A 149 -2.80 8.27 26.81
CA ASP A 149 -3.85 9.28 26.99
C ASP A 149 -3.34 10.58 27.64
#